data_AF-A0A1J0KS32-F1
#
_entry.id   AF-A0A1J0KS32-F1
#
_cell.length_a   1.000
_cell.length_b   1.000
_cell.length_c   1.000
_cell.angle_alpha   90.00
_cell.angle_beta   90.00
_cell.angle_gamma   90.00
#
_symmetry.space_group_name_H-M   'P 1'
#
loop_
_entity.id
_entity.type
_entity.pdbx_description
1 polymer ?
#
loop_
_entity_poly.entity_id
_entity_poly.type
_entity_poly.pdbx_seq_one_letter_code
_entity_poly.pdbx_strand_id
1 'polypeptide(L)'
;MLDTNLLENSLQKLNGLQQNWGSIKGSVDSLISELNNIKSFLSPTKLNISSSASTLTPSMTAMIKCSFSLAPGTYLSIRVKTLAGNLPGSNITDSKLGVNILPFAGCSNPANPTMNPFMFPWVCIPNLTPFIPTNPTTLLENAPITTINSKAMCTFAPGGIVNFINGGQINAKTS
;
A
#
# COMPACT_ATOMS: atom_id res chain seq x y z
N MET A 1 15.83 -25.28 -78.40
CA MET A 1 15.68 -23.85 -78.05
C MET A 1 15.25 -23.80 -76.59
N LEU A 2 16.05 -23.16 -75.73
CA LEU A 2 15.73 -23.02 -74.31
C LEU A 2 14.59 -21.98 -74.20
N ASP A 3 13.46 -22.35 -73.59
CA ASP A 3 12.29 -21.47 -73.46
C ASP A 3 12.57 -20.32 -72.46
N THR A 4 13.14 -19.24 -72.98
CA THR A 4 13.53 -18.04 -72.21
C THR A 4 12.35 -17.42 -71.46
N ASN A 5 11.15 -17.54 -72.00
CA ASN A 5 9.91 -17.06 -71.39
C ASN A 5 9.56 -17.76 -70.07
N LEU A 6 9.88 -19.06 -69.94
CA LEU A 6 9.62 -19.82 -68.71
C LEU A 6 10.58 -19.40 -67.58
N LEU A 7 11.83 -19.10 -67.94
CA LEU A 7 12.85 -18.65 -67.00
C LEU A 7 12.53 -17.25 -66.46
N GLU A 8 12.08 -16.34 -67.34
CA GLU A 8 11.67 -14.98 -66.95
C GLU A 8 10.45 -14.97 -66.02
N ASN A 9 9.43 -15.80 -66.31
CA ASN A 9 8.25 -15.93 -65.45
C ASN A 9 8.63 -16.47 -64.05
N SER A 10 9.52 -17.46 -64.02
CA SER A 10 10.03 -18.03 -62.77
C SER A 10 10.82 -17.01 -61.95
N LEU A 11 11.65 -16.18 -62.59
CA LEU A 11 12.37 -15.08 -61.94
C LEU A 11 11.44 -14.02 -61.38
N GLN A 12 10.40 -13.65 -62.13
CA GLN A 12 9.43 -12.65 -61.69
C GLN A 12 8.64 -13.15 -60.47
N LYS A 13 8.29 -14.44 -60.44
CA LYS A 13 7.64 -15.09 -59.29
C LYS A 13 8.54 -15.11 -58.06
N LEU A 14 9.84 -15.39 -58.24
CA LEU A 14 10.83 -15.36 -57.15
C LEU A 14 11.02 -13.94 -56.58
N ASN A 15 11.05 -12.91 -57.44
CA ASN A 15 11.11 -11.52 -57.00
C ASN A 15 9.83 -11.10 -56.24
N GLY A 16 8.66 -11.55 -56.69
CA GLY A 16 7.40 -11.33 -55.97
C GLY A 16 7.39 -11.95 -54.59
N LEU A 17 7.89 -13.18 -54.47
CA LEU A 17 8.06 -13.84 -53.17
C LEU A 17 9.04 -13.06 -52.29
N GLN A 18 10.18 -12.62 -52.83
CA GLN A 18 11.19 -11.86 -52.09
C GLN A 18 10.64 -10.54 -51.52
N GLN A 19 9.86 -9.81 -52.31
CA GLN A 19 9.20 -8.57 -51.87
C GLN A 19 8.18 -8.82 -50.75
N ASN A 20 7.38 -9.88 -50.89
CA ASN A 20 6.41 -10.29 -49.87
C ASN A 20 7.11 -10.66 -48.54
N TRP A 21 8.22 -11.40 -48.61
CA TRP A 21 9.05 -11.71 -47.44
C TRP A 21 9.62 -10.45 -46.76
N GLY A 22 10.06 -9.46 -47.55
CA GLY A 22 10.52 -8.17 -47.03
C GLY A 22 9.42 -7.42 -46.27
N SER A 23 8.20 -7.40 -46.82
CA SER A 23 7.04 -6.78 -46.18
C SER A 23 6.66 -7.47 -44.87
N ILE A 24 6.61 -8.82 -44.86
CA ILE A 24 6.32 -9.61 -43.65
C ILE A 24 7.38 -9.36 -42.58
N LYS A 25 8.66 -9.30 -42.96
CA LYS A 25 9.76 -8.99 -42.03
C LYS A 25 9.59 -7.61 -41.39
N GLY A 26 9.26 -6.59 -42.18
CA GLY A 26 9.02 -5.23 -41.66
C GLY A 26 7.86 -5.16 -40.67
N SER A 27 6.75 -5.87 -40.93
CA SER A 27 5.63 -5.95 -39.99
C SER A 27 6.00 -6.67 -38.69
N VAL A 28 6.80 -7.74 -38.76
CA VAL A 28 7.30 -8.46 -37.58
C VAL A 28 8.23 -7.57 -36.76
N ASP A 29 9.15 -6.83 -37.40
CA ASP A 29 10.04 -5.89 -36.72
C ASP A 29 9.26 -4.76 -36.00
N SER A 30 8.18 -4.26 -36.63
CA SER A 30 7.27 -3.29 -36.00
C SER A 30 6.58 -3.87 -34.77
N LEU A 31 6.01 -5.07 -34.88
CA LEU A 31 5.35 -5.75 -33.75
C LEU A 31 6.33 -6.04 -32.61
N ILE A 32 7.58 -6.43 -32.92
CA ILE A 32 8.63 -6.63 -31.91
C ILE A 32 8.95 -5.32 -31.19
N SER A 33 9.02 -4.21 -31.92
CA SER A 33 9.23 -2.87 -31.35
C SER A 33 8.07 -2.46 -30.42
N GLU A 34 6.83 -2.68 -30.85
CA GLU A 34 5.64 -2.45 -30.03
C GLU A 34 5.62 -3.33 -28.77
N LEU A 35 5.95 -4.62 -28.91
CA LEU A 35 6.06 -5.55 -27.79
C LEU A 35 7.16 -5.14 -26.80
N ASN A 36 8.30 -4.62 -27.28
CA ASN A 36 9.36 -4.10 -26.43
C ASN A 36 8.96 -2.80 -25.72
N ASN A 37 8.20 -1.92 -26.39
CA ASN A 37 7.63 -0.73 -25.76
C ASN A 37 6.62 -1.13 -24.65
N ILE A 38 5.72 -2.08 -24.92
CA ILE A 38 4.79 -2.64 -23.94
C ILE A 38 5.55 -3.35 -22.81
N LYS A 39 6.62 -4.08 -23.12
CA LYS A 39 7.48 -4.71 -22.13
C LYS A 39 8.14 -3.67 -21.24
N SER A 40 8.44 -2.46 -21.69
CA SER A 40 8.94 -1.40 -20.80
C SER A 40 7.89 -0.96 -19.76
N PHE A 41 6.60 -0.98 -20.13
CA PHE A 41 5.49 -0.72 -19.20
C PHE A 41 5.23 -1.89 -18.22
N LEU A 42 5.66 -3.11 -18.56
CA LEU A 42 5.43 -4.32 -17.77
C LEU A 42 6.69 -4.87 -17.07
N SER A 43 7.89 -4.47 -17.51
CA SER A 43 9.18 -4.82 -16.92
C SER A 43 9.25 -4.13 -15.56
N PRO A 44 9.64 -4.84 -14.50
CA PRO A 44 9.12 -4.63 -13.16
C PRO A 44 9.72 -3.39 -12.51
N THR A 45 9.24 -2.21 -12.88
CA THR A 45 8.62 -1.41 -11.83
C THR A 45 7.49 -2.26 -11.31
N LYS A 46 7.78 -3.01 -10.24
CA LYS A 46 6.86 -3.37 -9.17
C LYS A 46 5.61 -2.54 -9.36
N LEU A 47 4.63 -3.06 -10.09
CA LEU A 47 3.47 -2.29 -10.48
C LEU A 47 2.87 -1.92 -9.13
N ASN A 48 3.04 -0.65 -8.75
CA ASN A 48 2.22 0.00 -7.77
C ASN A 48 0.86 0.23 -8.42
N ILE A 49 0.31 -0.81 -9.06
CA ILE A 49 -1.09 -1.13 -8.94
C ILE A 49 -1.23 -1.20 -7.43
N SER A 50 -1.67 -0.08 -6.88
CA SER A 50 -2.57 -0.05 -5.77
C SER A 50 -3.75 -0.97 -6.15
N SER A 51 -3.52 -2.29 -6.18
CA SER A 51 -4.34 -3.14 -5.38
C SER A 51 -4.35 -2.40 -4.07
N SER A 52 -5.53 -2.05 -3.59
CA SER A 52 -5.67 -1.53 -2.24
C SER A 52 -5.22 -2.58 -1.22
N ALA A 53 -4.19 -3.41 -1.47
CA ALA A 53 -3.29 -4.00 -0.51
C ALA A 53 -2.64 -2.88 0.29
N SER A 54 -3.50 -2.22 1.06
CA SER A 54 -3.15 -1.42 2.18
C SER A 54 -2.23 -2.30 3.00
N THR A 55 -0.99 -1.85 3.13
CA THR A 55 -0.03 -2.52 3.98
C THR A 55 -0.69 -2.66 5.34
N LEU A 56 -0.99 -3.91 5.70
CA LEU A 56 -1.47 -4.22 7.03
C LEU A 56 -0.48 -3.64 8.02
N THR A 57 -0.99 -3.13 9.11
CA THR A 57 -0.17 -2.71 10.24
C THR A 57 -0.17 -3.82 11.29
N PRO A 58 0.70 -4.83 11.17
CA PRO A 58 0.85 -5.86 12.20
C PRO A 58 1.65 -5.29 13.38
N SER A 59 1.08 -5.47 14.56
CA SER A 59 0.99 -4.36 15.51
C SER A 59 1.59 -4.71 16.86
N MET A 60 2.63 -5.55 16.93
CA MET A 60 3.29 -5.74 18.23
C MET A 60 4.02 -4.49 18.72
N THR A 61 4.50 -3.63 17.81
CA THR A 61 5.16 -2.36 18.15
C THR A 61 4.98 -1.32 17.03
N ALA A 62 3.75 -1.15 16.55
CA ALA A 62 3.50 -0.08 15.59
C ALA A 62 3.67 1.27 16.31
N MET A 63 4.18 2.28 15.60
CA MET A 63 4.33 3.61 16.18
C MET A 63 3.22 4.50 15.64
N ILE A 64 2.58 5.23 16.54
CA ILE A 64 1.52 6.18 16.25
C ILE A 64 1.94 7.58 16.70
N LYS A 65 1.37 8.61 16.09
CA LYS A 65 1.61 10.00 16.47
C LYS A 65 0.29 10.76 16.47
N CYS A 66 0.01 11.46 17.56
CA CYS A 66 -1.08 12.43 17.64
C CYS A 66 -0.58 13.79 17.16
N SER A 67 -1.43 14.58 16.47
CA SER A 67 -1.09 15.95 16.08
C SER A 67 -0.70 16.86 17.27
N PHE A 68 -1.17 16.54 18.48
CA PHE A 68 -0.94 17.32 19.69
C PHE A 68 0.02 16.65 20.69
N SER A 69 0.57 15.48 20.37
CA SER A 69 1.55 14.83 21.25
C SER A 69 2.97 15.35 20.98
N LEU A 70 3.77 15.50 22.04
CA LEU A 70 5.18 15.92 21.89
C LEU A 70 6.06 14.77 21.36
N ALA A 71 5.72 13.53 21.70
CA ALA A 71 6.43 12.33 21.25
C ALA A 71 5.49 11.33 20.56
N PRO A 72 6.01 10.47 19.68
CA PRO A 72 5.26 9.31 19.21
C PRO A 72 4.95 8.34 20.35
N GLY A 73 3.87 7.60 20.19
CA GLY A 73 3.41 6.58 21.12
C GLY A 73 3.47 5.20 20.48
N THR A 74 3.34 4.18 21.31
CA THR A 74 3.35 2.80 20.86
C THR A 74 1.92 2.27 20.76
N TYR A 75 1.69 1.53 19.68
CA TYR A 75 0.47 0.83 19.40
C TYR A 75 0.71 -0.68 19.51
N LEU A 76 -0.18 -1.35 20.23
CA LEU A 76 -0.17 -2.78 20.47
C LEU A 76 -1.47 -3.41 19.95
N SER A 77 -1.35 -4.45 19.12
CA SER A 77 -2.47 -5.33 18.85
C SER A 77 -2.52 -6.47 19.86
N ILE A 78 -3.73 -6.71 20.36
CA ILE A 78 -4.04 -7.78 21.31
C ILE A 78 -4.63 -9.02 20.63
N ARG A 79 -4.87 -8.99 19.31
CA ARG A 79 -5.56 -10.09 18.59
C ARG A 79 -4.59 -11.19 18.19
N VAL A 80 -4.15 -11.94 19.19
CA VAL A 80 -3.19 -13.06 19.06
C VAL A 80 -3.68 -14.20 18.16
N LYS A 81 -5.00 -14.34 17.95
CA LYS A 81 -5.60 -15.43 17.17
C LYS A 81 -5.58 -15.19 15.67
N THR A 82 -5.38 -13.95 15.23
CA THR A 82 -5.45 -13.62 13.80
C THR A 82 -4.15 -12.98 13.36
N LEU A 83 -3.25 -13.78 12.81
CA LEU A 83 -1.89 -13.37 12.46
C LEU A 83 -1.83 -12.83 11.03
N ALA A 84 -1.21 -11.67 10.88
CA ALA A 84 -0.79 -11.10 9.60
C ALA A 84 0.73 -11.19 9.49
N GLY A 85 1.25 -12.18 8.76
CA GLY A 85 2.69 -12.38 8.61
C GLY A 85 3.38 -12.67 9.95
N ASN A 86 2.88 -13.64 10.71
CA ASN A 86 3.41 -14.10 12.01
C ASN A 86 3.32 -13.12 13.19
N LEU A 87 2.64 -11.98 13.04
CA LEU A 87 2.34 -11.06 14.14
C LEU A 87 0.83 -10.82 14.24
N PRO A 88 0.29 -10.51 15.43
CA PRO A 88 -1.12 -10.20 15.62
C PRO A 88 -1.57 -9.06 14.69
N GLY A 89 -2.65 -9.33 13.94
CA GLY A 89 -3.32 -8.36 13.09
C GLY A 89 -4.14 -7.38 13.93
N SER A 90 -4.52 -6.26 13.33
CA SER A 90 -5.31 -5.21 13.99
C SER A 90 -6.48 -4.79 13.13
N ASN A 91 -7.57 -4.40 13.77
CA ASN A 91 -8.78 -3.90 13.12
C ASN A 91 -9.14 -2.49 13.60
N ILE A 92 -10.11 -1.86 12.93
CA ILE A 92 -10.48 -0.46 13.22
C ILE A 92 -11.02 -0.22 14.64
N THR A 93 -11.43 -1.29 15.35
CA THR A 93 -11.98 -1.21 16.71
C THR A 93 -10.90 -1.20 17.79
N ASP A 94 -9.66 -1.47 17.42
CA ASP A 94 -8.52 -1.53 18.33
C ASP A 94 -7.98 -0.12 18.66
N SER A 95 -8.88 0.78 19.10
CA SER A 95 -8.61 2.18 19.44
C SER A 95 -8.64 2.47 20.95
N LYS A 96 -8.66 1.44 21.79
CA LYS A 96 -8.83 1.58 23.24
C LYS A 96 -7.54 1.94 23.96
N LEU A 97 -7.61 2.98 24.79
CA LEU A 97 -6.53 3.40 25.68
C LEU A 97 -6.17 2.30 26.69
N GLY A 98 -4.86 2.09 26.91
CA GLY A 98 -4.30 1.14 27.86
C GLY A 98 -4.36 -0.32 27.40
N VAL A 99 -5.08 -0.59 26.32
CA VAL A 99 -5.19 -1.92 25.70
C VAL A 99 -4.43 -1.93 24.37
N ASN A 100 -4.80 -1.03 23.47
CA ASN A 100 -4.20 -0.92 22.15
C ASN A 100 -3.24 0.26 22.03
N ILE A 101 -3.58 1.37 22.70
CA ILE A 101 -2.83 2.62 22.63
C ILE A 101 -2.34 2.98 24.01
N LEU A 102 -1.03 3.19 24.13
CA LEU A 102 -0.45 3.76 25.34
C LEU A 102 -0.57 5.30 25.34
N PRO A 103 -0.59 5.94 26.52
CA PRO A 103 -0.53 7.40 26.62
C PRO A 103 0.72 7.95 25.91
N PHE A 104 0.58 9.09 25.21
CA PHE A 104 1.74 9.75 24.59
C PHE A 104 2.45 10.64 25.61
N ALA A 105 3.76 10.82 25.44
CA ALA A 105 4.51 11.76 26.26
C ALA A 105 4.15 13.20 25.85
N GLY A 106 3.60 13.97 26.80
CA GLY A 106 3.23 15.36 26.61
C GLY A 106 2.02 15.56 25.69
N CYS A 107 1.15 16.51 26.05
CA CYS A 107 0.11 17.04 25.16
C CYS A 107 0.23 18.56 25.11
N SER A 108 0.15 19.14 23.91
CA SER A 108 0.04 20.59 23.72
C SER A 108 -1.41 21.09 23.69
N ASN A 109 -2.40 20.18 23.71
CA ASN A 109 -3.80 20.55 23.67
C ASN A 109 -4.31 20.94 25.08
N PRO A 110 -4.86 22.17 25.25
CA PRO A 110 -5.43 22.64 26.51
C PRO A 110 -6.68 21.88 26.98
N ALA A 111 -7.37 21.18 26.06
CA ALA A 111 -8.54 20.37 26.41
C ALA A 111 -8.19 18.95 26.90
N ASN A 112 -6.90 18.60 27.02
CA ASN A 112 -6.50 17.33 27.62
C ASN A 112 -6.77 17.37 29.13
N PRO A 113 -7.57 16.45 29.70
CA PRO A 113 -7.92 16.45 31.12
C PRO A 113 -6.72 16.31 32.06
N THR A 114 -5.61 15.75 31.58
CA THR A 114 -4.34 15.63 32.33
C THR A 114 -3.32 16.72 31.99
N MET A 115 -3.65 17.70 31.15
CA MET A 115 -2.74 18.82 30.93
C MET A 115 -2.65 19.64 32.22
N ASN A 116 -1.45 19.66 32.79
CA ASN A 116 -1.08 20.61 33.82
C ASN A 116 0.25 21.26 33.41
N PRO A 117 0.29 22.55 33.06
CA PRO A 117 1.52 23.23 32.64
C PRO A 117 2.57 23.35 33.75
N PHE A 118 2.22 23.05 35.01
CA PHE A 118 3.09 23.26 36.17
C PHE A 118 3.77 22.00 36.72
N MET A 119 3.35 20.80 36.32
CA MET A 119 3.89 19.54 36.86
C MET A 119 4.14 18.53 35.74
N PHE A 120 5.40 18.32 35.39
CA PHE A 120 5.82 17.20 34.53
C PHE A 120 5.88 15.92 35.36
N PRO A 121 5.41 14.76 34.86
CA PRO A 121 5.00 14.48 33.47
C PRO A 121 3.48 14.59 33.25
N TRP A 122 3.03 15.53 32.43
CA TRP A 122 1.67 15.48 31.86
C TRP A 122 1.68 14.55 30.63
N VAL A 123 0.90 13.48 30.68
CA VAL A 123 0.73 12.55 29.56
C VAL A 123 -0.45 13.00 28.69
N CYS A 124 -0.37 12.77 27.38
CA CYS A 124 -1.53 12.88 26.50
C CYS A 124 -2.34 11.60 26.64
N ILE A 125 -3.60 11.74 27.05
CA ILE A 125 -4.54 10.62 27.12
C ILE A 125 -5.40 10.63 25.86
N PRO A 126 -5.11 9.80 24.85
CA PRO A 126 -5.92 9.71 23.65
C PRO A 126 -7.18 8.89 23.93
N ASN A 127 -8.31 9.53 24.15
CA ASN A 127 -9.60 8.85 23.97
C ASN A 127 -9.94 8.92 22.49
N LEU A 128 -9.82 7.79 21.79
CA LEU A 128 -9.94 7.74 20.34
C LEU A 128 -11.27 7.14 19.88
N THR A 129 -11.84 7.72 18.84
CA THR A 129 -12.84 7.04 18.03
C THR A 129 -12.22 5.82 17.33
N PRO A 130 -13.03 4.85 16.87
CA PRO A 130 -12.55 3.82 15.97
C PRO A 130 -11.77 4.42 14.80
N PHE A 131 -10.75 3.69 14.32
CA PHE A 131 -9.97 4.13 13.18
C PHE A 131 -10.84 4.18 11.91
N ILE A 132 -10.56 5.15 11.06
CA ILE A 132 -11.25 5.28 9.77
C ILE A 132 -10.78 4.13 8.86
N PRO A 133 -11.71 3.30 8.35
CA PRO A 133 -11.38 2.19 7.47
C PRO A 133 -10.88 2.74 6.14
N THR A 134 -9.67 2.33 5.75
CA THR A 134 -9.09 2.64 4.42
C THR A 134 -9.28 1.48 3.45
N ASN A 135 -9.57 0.28 3.99
CA ASN A 135 -9.82 -0.92 3.21
C ASN A 135 -11.00 -1.69 3.82
N PRO A 136 -12.24 -1.42 3.37
CA PRO A 136 -13.43 -2.04 3.91
C PRO A 136 -13.65 -3.48 3.45
N THR A 137 -12.94 -3.96 2.42
CA THR A 137 -13.16 -5.30 1.84
C THR A 137 -12.38 -6.39 2.56
N THR A 138 -11.31 -6.03 3.28
CA THR A 138 -10.50 -6.97 4.05
C THR A 138 -10.91 -6.91 5.52
N LEU A 139 -11.60 -7.95 5.96
CA LEU A 139 -12.18 -8.05 7.29
C LEU A 139 -11.31 -8.92 8.20
N LEU A 140 -11.13 -8.47 9.44
CA LEU A 140 -10.50 -9.16 10.54
C LEU A 140 -11.50 -9.26 11.68
N GLU A 141 -11.94 -10.48 12.00
CA GLU A 141 -12.96 -10.74 13.02
C GLU A 141 -14.24 -9.90 12.81
N ASN A 142 -14.74 -9.89 11.57
CA ASN A 142 -15.95 -9.18 11.14
C ASN A 142 -15.86 -7.63 11.16
N ALA A 143 -14.68 -7.06 11.35
CA ALA A 143 -14.43 -5.61 11.24
C ALA A 143 -13.31 -5.31 10.22
N PRO A 144 -13.32 -4.16 9.52
CA PRO A 144 -12.24 -3.79 8.61
C PRO A 144 -10.87 -3.75 9.29
N ILE A 145 -9.84 -4.15 8.55
CA ILE A 145 -8.46 -4.07 9.03
C ILE A 145 -7.98 -2.63 9.21
N THR A 146 -7.02 -2.43 10.11
CA THR A 146 -6.23 -1.18 10.16
C THR A 146 -5.02 -1.26 9.24
N THR A 147 -4.76 -0.14 8.61
CA THR A 147 -3.68 0.04 7.64
C THR A 147 -2.81 1.21 8.08
N ILE A 148 -1.63 1.38 7.49
CA ILE A 148 -0.76 2.52 7.84
C ILE A 148 -1.44 3.88 7.59
N ASN A 149 -2.40 3.92 6.67
CA ASN A 149 -3.13 5.13 6.31
C ASN A 149 -4.36 5.38 7.20
N SER A 150 -4.73 4.42 8.05
CA SER A 150 -5.86 4.55 8.96
C SER A 150 -5.60 5.63 10.00
N LYS A 151 -6.62 6.46 10.26
CA LYS A 151 -6.54 7.60 11.18
C LYS A 151 -7.63 7.50 12.23
N ALA A 152 -7.35 7.90 13.46
CA ALA A 152 -8.35 7.98 14.52
C ALA A 152 -8.45 9.42 15.05
N MET A 153 -9.64 9.83 15.49
CA MET A 153 -9.88 11.16 16.03
C MET A 153 -9.91 11.11 17.55
N CYS A 154 -9.27 12.08 18.18
CA CYS A 154 -9.26 12.22 19.64
C CYS A 154 -10.50 12.98 20.11
N THR A 155 -11.24 12.40 21.03
CA THR A 155 -12.45 13.00 21.62
C THR A 155 -12.12 14.18 22.55
N PHE A 156 -11.00 14.12 23.26
CA PHE A 156 -10.57 15.19 24.17
C PHE A 156 -9.86 16.36 23.47
N ALA A 157 -9.39 16.14 22.25
CA ALA A 157 -8.73 17.16 21.46
C ALA A 157 -9.54 17.37 20.17
N PRO A 158 -10.48 18.31 20.12
CA PRO A 158 -11.18 18.61 18.86
C PRO A 158 -10.15 18.95 17.78
N GLY A 159 -10.16 18.16 16.69
CA GLY A 159 -9.16 18.24 15.61
C GLY A 159 -7.89 17.41 15.82
N GLY A 160 -7.81 16.63 16.90
CA GLY A 160 -6.67 15.77 17.21
C GLY A 160 -6.73 14.50 16.39
N ILE A 161 -5.77 14.33 15.49
CA ILE A 161 -5.70 13.16 14.61
C ILE A 161 -4.53 12.29 15.04
N VAL A 162 -4.79 11.01 15.26
CA VAL A 162 -3.77 9.98 15.47
C VAL A 162 -3.56 9.22 14.19
N ASN A 163 -2.32 9.21 13.73
CA ASN A 163 -1.88 8.51 12.52
C ASN A 163 -0.81 7.49 12.86
N PHE A 164 -0.74 6.39 12.09
CA PHE A 164 0.41 5.50 12.15
C PHE A 164 1.61 6.13 11.43
N ILE A 165 2.76 6.10 12.09
CA ILE A 165 4.04 6.55 11.51
C ILE A 165 4.93 5.35 11.14
N ASN A 166 4.73 4.21 11.80
CA ASN A 166 5.45 2.97 11.48
C ASN A 166 4.53 1.77 11.71
N GLY A 167 4.48 0.87 10.73
CA GLY A 167 3.60 -0.30 10.72
C GLY A 167 4.10 -1.51 11.49
N GLY A 168 5.26 -1.45 12.15
CA GLY A 168 5.86 -2.56 12.92
C GLY A 168 6.40 -3.71 12.07
N GLN A 169 5.98 -3.85 10.82
CA GLN A 169 6.56 -4.72 9.80
C GLN A 169 6.69 -4.03 8.45
N ILE A 170 7.65 -4.52 7.65
CA ILE A 170 7.93 -4.06 6.30
C ILE A 170 7.35 -4.96 5.19
N ASN A 171 6.65 -6.07 5.48
CA ASN A 171 6.22 -7.04 4.45
C ASN A 171 4.91 -7.81 4.71
N ALA A 172 3.96 -7.29 5.50
CA ALA A 172 2.64 -7.92 5.63
C ALA A 172 1.69 -7.46 4.51
N LYS A 173 1.58 -8.26 3.46
CA LYS A 173 0.55 -8.08 2.43
C LYS A 173 -0.75 -8.74 2.92
N THR A 174 -1.87 -8.02 2.88
CA THR A 174 -3.18 -8.67 2.78
C THR A 174 -3.22 -9.41 1.46
N SER A 175 -3.60 -10.68 1.49
CA SER A 175 -4.05 -11.38 0.28
C SER A 175 -5.51 -11.09 0.04
#